data_AF-B3NW28-F1
#
_entry.id   AF-B3NW28-F1
#
_cell.length_a   1.000
_cell.length_b   1.000
_cell.length_c   1.000
_cell.angle_alpha   90.00
_cell.angle_beta   90.00
_cell.angle_gamma   90.00
#
_symmetry.space_group_name_H-M   'P 1'
#
loop_
_entity.id
_entity.type
_entity.pdbx_description
1 polymer ?
#
loop_
_entity_poly.entity_id
_entity_poly.type
_entity_poly.pdbx_seq_one_letter_code
_entity_poly.pdbx_strand_id
1 'polypeptide(L)' 'MAGEGEKLTGLSKIFNGQTMSGRANVAKATYAVVGLLIAYQVLKPKKK' A
#
# COMPACT_ATOMS: atom_id res chain seq x y z
N MET A 1 22.87 -16.88 -9.83
CA MET A 1 21.69 -17.62 -10.33
C MET A 1 20.66 -16.62 -10.81
N ALA A 2 20.63 -16.34 -12.12
CA ALA A 2 19.51 -15.65 -12.76
C ALA A 2 18.66 -16.75 -13.39
N GLY A 3 17.37 -16.87 -13.05
CA GLY A 3 16.60 -17.97 -13.64
C GLY A 3 15.13 -18.12 -13.30
N GLU A 4 14.64 -17.66 -12.15
CA GLU A 4 13.20 -17.62 -11.87
C GLU A 4 12.94 -16.43 -10.97
N GLY A 5 12.70 -15.25 -11.56
CA GLY A 5 12.07 -14.18 -10.81
C GLY A 5 10.74 -14.71 -10.29
N GLU A 6 10.52 -14.64 -8.98
CA GLU A 6 9.29 -15.09 -8.33
C GLU A 6 8.10 -14.67 -9.19
N LYS A 7 7.32 -15.64 -9.69
CA LYS A 7 6.15 -15.34 -10.52
C LYS A 7 5.07 -14.76 -9.62
N LEU A 8 5.19 -13.48 -9.33
CA LEU A 8 4.22 -12.73 -8.54
C LEU A 8 2.88 -12.72 -9.28
N THR A 9 1.88 -13.31 -8.63
CA THR A 9 0.50 -13.38 -9.13
C THR A 9 -0.45 -12.75 -8.12
N GLY A 10 -1.67 -12.46 -8.55
CA GLY A 10 -2.70 -11.85 -7.69
C GLY A 10 -2.23 -10.54 -7.04
N LEU A 11 -2.50 -10.40 -5.74
CA LEU A 11 -2.16 -9.21 -4.97
C LEU A 11 -0.65 -8.97 -4.88
N SER A 12 0.15 -10.04 -4.79
CA SER A 12 1.61 -9.95 -4.73
C SER A 12 2.21 -9.37 -6.03
N LYS A 13 1.51 -9.47 -7.16
CA LYS A 13 1.94 -8.79 -8.40
C LYS A 13 1.86 -7.27 -8.29
N ILE A 14 0.87 -6.77 -7.56
CA ILE A 14 0.57 -5.34 -7.42
C ILE A 14 1.29 -4.74 -6.21
N PHE A 15 1.35 -5.49 -5.11
CA PHE A 15 1.96 -5.08 -3.85
C PHE A 15 3.06 -6.08 -3.47
N ASN A 16 4.32 -5.70 -3.70
CA ASN A 16 5.49 -6.49 -3.34
C ASN A 16 6.70 -5.60 -3.05
N GLY A 17 7.68 -6.15 -2.35
CA GLY A 17 8.95 -5.47 -2.06
C GLY A 17 10.02 -5.65 -3.14
N GLN A 18 9.78 -6.44 -4.18
CA GLN A 18 10.81 -6.89 -5.13
C GLN A 18 10.93 -5.98 -6.35
N THR A 19 9.79 -5.56 -6.89
CA THR A 19 9.72 -4.70 -8.08
C THR A 19 9.58 -3.24 -7.67
N MET A 20 10.09 -2.32 -8.50
CA MET A 20 9.91 -0.88 -8.26
C MET A 20 8.42 -0.49 -8.23
N SER A 21 7.62 -1.06 -9.13
CA SER A 21 6.17 -0.82 -9.18
C SER A 21 5.45 -1.34 -7.93
N GLY A 22 5.81 -2.54 -7.46
CA GLY A 22 5.27 -3.10 -6.22
C GLY A 22 5.55 -2.22 -5.00
N ARG A 23 6.81 -1.79 -4.86
CA ARG A 23 7.24 -0.88 -3.78
C ARG A 23 6.52 0.45 -3.84
N ALA A 24 6.34 1.02 -5.03
CA ALA A 24 5.61 2.26 -5.22
C ALA A 24 4.12 2.12 -4.85
N ASN A 25 3.48 1.01 -5.20
CA ASN A 25 2.08 0.76 -4.85
C ASN A 25 1.89 0.58 -3.35
N VAL A 26 2.80 -0.15 -2.68
CA VAL A 26 2.78 -0.28 -1.21
C VAL A 26 2.92 1.10 -0.57
N ALA A 27 3.89 1.91 -1.00
CA ALA A 27 4.08 3.26 -0.46
C ALA A 27 2.83 4.14 -0.65
N LYS A 28 2.23 4.13 -1.85
CA LYS A 28 0.99 4.86 -2.12
C LYS A 28 -0.16 4.41 -1.21
N ALA A 29 -0.33 3.09 -1.05
CA ALA A 29 -1.35 2.54 -0.17
C ALA A 29 -1.13 2.97 1.29
N THR A 30 0.11 2.94 1.78
CA THR A 30 0.44 3.41 3.12
C THR A 30 0.07 4.88 3.32
N TYR A 31 0.49 5.76 2.41
CA TYR A 31 0.15 7.19 2.52
C TYR A 31 -1.34 7.46 2.41
N ALA A 32 -2.04 6.74 1.52
CA ALA A 32 -3.49 6.85 1.40
C ALA A 32 -4.21 6.45 2.69
N VAL A 33 -3.84 5.31 3.29
CA VAL A 33 -4.45 4.83 4.54
C VAL A 33 -4.16 5.79 5.69
N VAL A 34 -2.92 6.26 5.84
CA VAL A 34 -2.58 7.23 6.89
C VAL A 34 -3.37 8.52 6.71
N GLY A 35 -3.45 9.05 5.48
CA GLY A 35 -4.24 10.24 5.18
C GLY A 35 -5.73 10.06 5.51
N LEU A 36 -6.29 8.89 5.18
CA LEU A 36 -7.69 8.55 5.50
C LEU A 36 -7.93 8.42 7.01
N LEU A 37 -7.00 7.83 7.76
CA LEU A 37 -7.10 7.75 9.22
C LEU A 37 -7.06 9.13 9.86
N ILE A 38 -6.18 10.01 9.40
CA ILE A 38 -6.12 11.40 9.86
C ILE A 38 -7.45 12.11 9.54
N ALA A 39 -7.90 12.03 8.29
CA ALA A 39 -9.16 12.62 7.86
C ALA A 39 -10.34 12.11 8.69
N TYR A 40 -10.40 10.80 8.95
CA TYR A 40 -11.43 10.20 9.79
C TYR A 40 -11.40 10.79 11.21
N GLN A 41 -10.23 10.89 11.84
CA GLN A 41 -10.11 11.44 13.19
C GLN A 41 -10.47 12.93 13.27
N VAL A 42 -10.16 13.71 12.22
CA VAL A 42 -10.50 15.15 12.14
C VAL A 42 -11.99 15.36 11.90
N LEU A 43 -12.59 14.56 11.02
CA LEU A 43 -14.01 14.67 10.65
C LEU A 43 -14.93 13.97 11.66
N LYS A 44 -14.40 13.12 12.53
CA LYS A 44 -15.18 12.42 13.55
C LYS A 44 -15.89 13.44 14.45
N PRO A 45 -17.23 13.46 14.47
CA PRO A 45 -17.96 14.43 15.29
C PRO A 45 -17.64 14.17 16.76
N LYS A 46 -17.16 15.20 17.44
CA LYS A 46 -17.05 15.17 18.90
C LYS A 46 -18.48 15.28 19.43
N LYS A 47 -18.90 14.32 20.25
CA LYS A 47 -20.17 14.43 20.97
C LYS A 47 -20.17 15.77 21.73
N LYS A 48 -21.32 16.46 21.69
CA LYS A 48 -21.58 17.66 22.50
C LYS A 48 -21.42 17.34 23.98
#